data_AF-A0A6I5NAW8-F1
#
_entry.id   AF-A0A6I5NAW8-F1
#
_cell.length_a   1.000
_cell.length_b   1.000
_cell.length_c   1.000
_cell.angle_alpha   90.00
_cell.angle_beta   90.00
_cell.angle_gamma   90.00
#
_symmetry.space_group_name_H-M   'P 1'
#
loop_
_entity.id
_entity.type
_entity.pdbx_description
1 polymer ?
#
loop_
_entity_poly.entity_id
_entity_poly.type
_entity_poly.pdbx_seq_one_letter_code
_entity_poly.pdbx_strand_id
1 'polypeptide(L)'
;TILLTYSLTEVINGYGFLAVFVAGVTMRQSRCSNPKDKAEQLHFTEQFEKLLEVVTILLIGSLLRLDAIASHLVDGLVISSSLLLLIRPVGAFFSLLGSPLPRQTRWLTGWFGIRGVGSLYYLTYAMGEGLNSGLAERTAWIVYIVIALSICVHGATASPLMNWYEGCFKRRLKS
;
A
#
# COMPACT_ATOMS: atom_id res chain seq x y z
N THR A 1 22.92 -1.68 -3.94
CA THR A 1 22.25 -2.82 -4.59
C THR A 1 21.01 -2.39 -5.34
N ILE A 2 20.06 -1.68 -4.71
CA ILE A 2 18.77 -1.29 -5.33
C ILE A 2 18.93 -0.61 -6.70
N LEU A 3 19.66 0.52 -6.77
CA LEU A 3 19.85 1.25 -8.03
C LEU A 3 20.56 0.41 -9.10
N LEU A 4 21.60 -0.31 -8.71
CA LEU A 4 22.38 -1.16 -9.63
C LEU A 4 21.52 -2.30 -10.21
N THR A 5 20.73 -2.97 -9.37
CA THR A 5 19.80 -4.03 -9.81
C THR A 5 18.72 -3.46 -10.72
N TYR A 6 18.16 -2.30 -10.38
CA TYR A 6 17.15 -1.62 -11.20
C TYR A 6 17.72 -1.27 -12.58
N SER A 7 18.83 -0.52 -12.63
CA SER A 7 19.45 -0.08 -13.88
C SER A 7 19.89 -1.23 -14.77
N LEU A 8 20.49 -2.29 -14.20
CA LEU A 8 20.92 -3.44 -14.98
C LEU A 8 19.73 -4.21 -15.58
N THR A 9 18.63 -4.30 -14.84
CA THR A 9 17.41 -4.96 -15.32
C THR A 9 16.73 -4.16 -16.42
N GLU A 10 16.74 -2.83 -16.30
CA GLU A 10 16.16 -1.94 -17.30
C GLU A 10 16.91 -2.00 -18.64
N VAL A 11 18.24 -2.13 -18.62
CA VAL A 11 19.07 -2.31 -19.83
C VAL A 11 18.69 -3.56 -20.64
N ILE A 12 18.25 -4.63 -19.97
CA ILE A 12 17.78 -5.86 -20.63
C ILE A 12 16.27 -5.87 -20.89
N ASN A 13 15.59 -4.71 -20.78
CA ASN A 13 14.13 -4.56 -20.90
C ASN A 13 13.34 -5.43 -19.90
N GLY A 14 13.92 -5.72 -18.74
CA GLY A 14 13.25 -6.43 -17.66
C GLY A 14 12.46 -5.49 -16.74
N TYR A 15 11.60 -6.07 -15.90
CA TYR A 15 10.82 -5.29 -14.94
C TYR A 15 11.66 -4.94 -13.69
N GLY A 16 12.29 -3.76 -13.71
CA GLY A 16 13.24 -3.31 -12.68
C GLY A 16 12.71 -3.35 -11.25
N PHE A 17 11.42 -3.05 -11.05
CA PHE A 17 10.77 -3.11 -9.74
C PHE A 17 10.77 -4.54 -9.15
N LEU A 18 10.40 -5.53 -9.96
CA LEU A 18 10.40 -6.93 -9.53
C LEU A 18 11.82 -7.44 -9.26
N ALA A 19 12.80 -7.01 -10.06
CA ALA A 19 14.19 -7.38 -9.82
C ALA A 19 14.70 -6.85 -8.47
N VAL A 20 14.40 -5.59 -8.14
CA VAL A 20 14.72 -5.02 -6.81
C VAL A 20 14.01 -5.76 -5.69
N PHE A 21 12.73 -6.12 -5.88
CA PHE A 21 11.97 -6.90 -4.90
C PHE A 21 12.61 -8.27 -4.64
N VAL A 22 12.92 -9.02 -5.70
CA VAL A 22 13.57 -10.34 -5.59
C VAL A 22 14.94 -10.20 -4.93
N ALA A 23 15.76 -9.24 -5.35
CA ALA A 23 17.07 -8.98 -4.74
C ALA A 23 16.95 -8.65 -3.24
N GLY A 24 15.94 -7.89 -2.84
CA GLY A 24 15.64 -7.61 -1.43
C GLY A 24 15.27 -8.87 -0.63
N VAL A 25 14.38 -9.70 -1.15
CA VAL A 25 13.98 -10.98 -0.52
C VAL A 25 15.19 -11.92 -0.40
N THR A 26 15.98 -12.06 -1.47
CA THR A 26 17.19 -12.90 -1.46
C THR A 26 18.25 -12.38 -0.52
N MET A 27 18.47 -11.06 -0.45
CA MET A 27 19.43 -10.46 0.48
C MET A 27 18.99 -10.63 1.93
N ARG A 28 17.68 -10.56 2.20
CA ARG A 28 17.11 -10.85 3.52
C ARG A 28 17.29 -12.33 3.91
N GLN A 29 17.15 -13.26 2.96
CA GLN A 29 17.26 -14.69 3.21
C GLN A 29 18.72 -15.20 3.30
N SER A 30 19.63 -14.64 2.51
CA SER A 30 21.05 -15.06 2.43
C SER A 30 21.90 -14.55 3.60
N ARG A 31 21.50 -13.47 4.27
CA ARG A 31 22.25 -12.89 5.38
C ARG A 31 21.73 -13.40 6.72
N CYS A 32 22.13 -14.61 7.11
CA CYS A 32 21.93 -15.20 8.44
C CYS A 32 23.15 -15.04 9.37
N SER A 33 23.84 -13.89 9.35
CA SER A 33 24.91 -13.60 10.32
C SER A 33 24.71 -12.23 10.97
N ASN A 34 24.78 -12.23 12.30
CA ASN A 34 24.57 -11.17 13.29
C ASN A 34 23.17 -10.48 13.34
N PRO A 35 22.33 -10.75 14.38
CA PRO A 35 21.01 -10.14 14.54
C PRO A 35 20.99 -8.67 15.01
N LYS A 36 21.99 -8.23 15.78
CA LYS A 36 21.95 -6.92 16.49
C LYS A 36 22.13 -5.72 15.55
N ASP A 37 23.11 -5.76 14.65
CA ASP A 37 23.40 -4.65 13.70
C ASP A 37 22.27 -4.44 12.66
N LYS A 38 21.42 -5.45 12.44
CA LYS A 38 20.30 -5.40 11.49
C LYS A 38 19.05 -4.75 12.07
N ALA A 39 18.81 -4.96 13.36
CA ALA A 39 17.66 -4.35 14.01
C ALA A 39 17.75 -2.83 13.92
N GLU A 40 18.94 -2.26 14.08
CA GLU A 40 19.17 -0.82 13.97
C GLU A 40 19.01 -0.30 12.53
N GLN A 41 19.58 -0.99 11.53
CA GLN A 41 19.44 -0.59 10.12
C GLN A 41 17.99 -0.69 9.61
N LEU A 42 17.27 -1.76 9.99
CA LEU A 42 15.87 -1.93 9.63
C LEU A 42 15.00 -0.88 10.32
N HIS A 43 15.23 -0.62 11.60
CA HIS A 43 14.50 0.39 12.36
C HIS A 43 14.73 1.79 11.79
N PHE A 44 15.97 2.14 11.42
CA PHE A 44 16.27 3.39 10.74
C PHE A 44 15.55 3.49 9.39
N THR A 45 15.58 2.42 8.59
CA THR A 45 14.88 2.39 7.29
C THR A 45 13.38 2.54 7.46
N GLU A 46 12.78 1.89 8.45
CA GLU A 46 11.36 1.97 8.77
C GLU A 46 10.96 3.38 9.22
N GLN A 47 11.81 4.06 9.99
CA GLN A 47 11.60 5.46 10.37
C GLN A 47 11.65 6.39 9.15
N PHE A 48 12.62 6.18 8.25
CA PHE A 48 12.71 6.93 7.00
C PHE A 48 11.51 6.69 6.08
N GLU A 49 11.04 5.44 5.97
CA GLU A 49 9.84 5.09 5.21
C GLU A 49 8.61 5.80 5.76
N LYS A 50 8.41 5.77 7.08
CA LYS A 50 7.32 6.50 7.75
C LYS A 50 7.40 8.01 7.52
N LEU A 51 8.60 8.58 7.57
CA LEU A 51 8.79 10.01 7.30
C LEU A 51 8.41 10.35 5.85
N LEU A 52 8.88 9.56 4.88
CA LEU A 52 8.54 9.73 3.46
C LEU A 52 7.04 9.53 3.20
N GLU A 53 6.39 8.61 3.91
CA GLU A 53 4.95 8.40 3.84
C GLU A 53 4.19 9.63 4.31
N VAL A 54 4.55 10.19 5.48
CA VAL A 54 3.93 11.43 6.00
C VAL A 54 4.14 12.58 5.03
N VAL A 55 5.36 12.78 4.53
CA VAL A 55 5.65 13.82 3.53
C VAL A 55 4.79 13.63 2.28
N THR A 56 4.67 12.39 1.80
CA THR A 56 3.85 12.07 0.62
C THR A 56 2.38 12.38 0.88
N ILE A 57 1.84 12.02 2.05
CA ILE A 57 0.45 12.32 2.42
C ILE A 57 0.21 13.83 2.46
N LEU A 58 1.14 14.60 3.04
CA LEU A 58 1.04 16.07 3.08
C LEU A 58 1.07 16.68 1.68
N LEU A 59 1.96 16.19 0.80
CA LEU A 59 2.03 16.64 -0.59
C LEU A 59 0.75 16.32 -1.35
N ILE A 60 0.23 15.10 -1.25
CA ILE A 60 -1.06 14.73 -1.86
C ILE A 60 -2.15 15.66 -1.32
N GLY A 61 -2.27 15.80 0.00
CA GLY A 61 -3.26 16.67 0.64
C GLY A 61 -3.19 18.12 0.13
N SER A 62 -1.99 18.64 -0.10
CA SER A 62 -1.78 19.98 -0.67
C SER A 62 -2.16 20.09 -2.15
N LEU A 63 -2.16 19.00 -2.90
CA LEU A 63 -2.52 18.97 -4.33
C LEU A 63 -4.03 18.84 -4.55
N LEU A 64 -4.77 18.37 -3.55
CA LEU A 64 -6.22 18.19 -3.63
C LEU A 64 -6.93 19.53 -3.83
N ARG A 65 -7.68 19.64 -4.94
CA ARG A 65 -8.55 20.79 -5.23
C ARG A 65 -10.01 20.36 -5.14
N LEU A 66 -10.82 21.12 -4.42
CA LEU A 66 -12.24 20.79 -4.20
C LEU A 66 -13.03 20.69 -5.51
N ASP A 67 -12.80 21.61 -6.44
CA ASP A 67 -13.51 21.63 -7.73
C ASP A 67 -13.22 20.38 -8.57
N ALA A 68 -11.96 19.95 -8.61
CA ALA A 68 -11.54 18.79 -9.38
C ALA A 68 -11.91 17.46 -8.70
N ILE A 69 -11.95 17.45 -7.36
CA ILE A 69 -12.54 16.31 -6.64
C ILE A 69 -14.02 16.20 -6.98
N ALA A 70 -14.76 17.31 -6.96
CA ALA A 70 -16.18 17.32 -7.26
C ALA A 70 -16.48 16.81 -8.69
N SER A 71 -15.67 17.21 -9.69
CA SER A 71 -15.85 16.75 -11.07
C SER A 71 -15.59 15.25 -11.27
N HIS A 72 -14.74 14.63 -10.44
CA HIS A 72 -14.38 13.21 -10.53
C HIS A 72 -14.90 12.36 -9.36
N LEU A 73 -15.75 12.93 -8.51
CA LEU A 73 -16.14 12.31 -7.25
C LEU A 73 -16.86 10.99 -7.45
N VAL A 74 -17.77 10.92 -8.42
CA VAL A 74 -18.58 9.72 -8.68
C VAL A 74 -17.68 8.56 -9.12
N ASP A 75 -16.82 8.79 -10.11
CA ASP A 75 -15.85 7.79 -10.58
C ASP A 75 -14.92 7.35 -9.45
N GLY A 76 -14.36 8.34 -8.73
CA GLY A 76 -13.45 8.10 -7.62
C GLY A 76 -14.10 7.31 -6.48
N LEU A 77 -15.36 7.59 -6.15
CA LEU A 77 -16.09 6.89 -5.08
C LEU A 77 -16.44 5.46 -5.48
N VAL A 78 -16.89 5.23 -6.72
CA VAL A 78 -17.20 3.89 -7.23
C VAL A 78 -15.95 3.03 -7.26
N ILE A 79 -14.85 3.56 -7.79
CA ILE A 79 -13.58 2.85 -7.89
C ILE A 79 -12.97 2.60 -6.51
N SER A 80 -12.93 3.61 -5.64
CA SER A 80 -12.37 3.46 -4.29
C SER A 80 -13.19 2.46 -3.46
N SER A 81 -14.52 2.55 -3.47
CA SER A 81 -15.39 1.61 -2.77
C SER A 81 -15.21 0.19 -3.30
N SER A 82 -15.13 0.01 -4.62
CA SER A 82 -14.87 -1.31 -5.23
C SER A 82 -13.50 -1.86 -4.83
N LEU A 83 -12.46 -1.03 -4.85
CA LEU A 83 -11.10 -1.43 -4.49
C LEU A 83 -10.96 -1.79 -3.01
N LEU A 84 -11.64 -1.05 -2.12
CA LEU A 84 -11.51 -1.20 -0.67
C LEU A 84 -12.45 -2.24 -0.08
N LEU A 85 -13.70 -2.31 -0.54
CA LEU A 85 -14.74 -3.17 0.06
C LEU A 85 -14.91 -4.51 -0.66
N LEU A 86 -14.56 -4.61 -1.94
CA LEU A 86 -14.74 -5.82 -2.73
C LEU A 86 -13.40 -6.46 -3.08
N ILE A 87 -12.61 -5.78 -3.90
CA ILE A 87 -11.39 -6.34 -4.49
C ILE A 87 -10.39 -6.71 -3.39
N ARG A 88 -10.25 -5.85 -2.37
CA ARG A 88 -9.27 -6.08 -1.30
C ARG A 88 -9.64 -7.26 -0.37
N PRO A 89 -10.85 -7.34 0.22
CA PRO A 89 -11.23 -8.47 1.07
C PRO A 89 -11.22 -9.79 0.31
N VAL A 90 -11.66 -9.78 -0.96
CA VAL A 90 -11.62 -10.97 -1.82
C VAL A 90 -10.18 -11.41 -2.06
N GLY A 91 -9.29 -10.51 -2.46
CA GLY A 91 -7.88 -10.82 -2.68
C GLY A 91 -7.19 -11.36 -1.41
N ALA A 92 -7.46 -10.75 -0.26
CA ALA A 92 -6.93 -11.22 1.02
C ALA A 92 -7.50 -12.59 1.41
N PHE A 93 -8.80 -12.82 1.19
CA PHE A 93 -9.43 -14.10 1.45
C PHE A 93 -8.77 -15.22 0.63
N PHE A 94 -8.59 -15.00 -0.68
CA PHE A 94 -7.91 -15.95 -1.56
C PHE A 94 -6.44 -16.17 -1.17
N SER A 95 -5.72 -15.10 -0.79
CA SER A 95 -4.32 -15.21 -0.36
C SER A 95 -4.15 -15.99 0.94
N LEU A 96 -5.18 -16.01 1.79
CA LEU A 96 -5.19 -16.68 3.09
C LEU A 96 -5.95 -18.03 3.07
N LEU A 97 -6.36 -18.52 1.90
CA LEU A 97 -6.89 -19.87 1.75
C LEU A 97 -5.83 -20.89 2.17
N GLY A 98 -6.19 -21.80 3.08
CA GLY A 98 -5.27 -22.80 3.65
C GLY A 98 -4.43 -22.29 4.82
N SER A 99 -4.53 -21.01 5.20
CA SER A 99 -3.86 -20.50 6.40
C SER A 99 -4.58 -20.96 7.68
N PRO A 100 -3.84 -21.36 8.75
CA PRO A 100 -4.42 -21.72 10.05
C PRO A 100 -4.95 -20.51 10.85
N LEU A 101 -4.92 -19.31 10.25
CA LEU A 101 -5.32 -18.08 10.92
C LEU A 101 -6.82 -18.03 11.25
N PRO A 102 -7.18 -17.46 12.43
CA PRO A 102 -8.56 -17.18 12.80
C PRO A 102 -9.31 -16.36 11.75
N ARG A 103 -10.63 -16.58 11.61
CA ARG A 103 -11.46 -15.82 10.68
C ARG A 103 -11.40 -14.31 10.96
N GLN A 104 -11.35 -13.90 12.23
CA GLN A 104 -11.23 -12.50 12.63
C GLN A 104 -9.91 -11.88 12.16
N THR A 105 -8.80 -12.58 12.35
CA THR A 105 -7.48 -12.14 11.86
C THR A 105 -7.46 -12.05 10.33
N ARG A 106 -8.10 -13.01 9.63
CA ARG A 106 -8.20 -12.98 8.17
C ARG A 106 -8.96 -11.75 7.65
N TRP A 107 -10.09 -11.41 8.29
CA TRP A 107 -10.83 -10.18 7.98
C TRP A 107 -10.02 -8.92 8.29
N LEU A 108 -9.34 -8.90 9.43
CA LEU A 108 -8.49 -7.78 9.84
C LEU A 108 -7.36 -7.53 8.83
N THR A 109 -6.68 -8.58 8.38
CA THR A 109 -5.65 -8.53 7.34
C THR A 109 -6.20 -8.06 6.00
N GLY A 110 -7.43 -8.47 5.65
CA GLY A 110 -8.13 -7.97 4.47
C GLY A 110 -8.44 -6.47 4.58
N TRP A 111 -8.90 -6.01 5.74
CA TRP A 111 -9.28 -4.62 5.97
C TRP A 111 -8.09 -3.66 5.97
N PHE A 112 -6.96 -3.99 6.61
CA PHE A 112 -5.81 -3.08 6.72
C PHE A 112 -4.92 -2.98 5.47
N GLY A 113 -5.53 -2.90 4.28
CA GLY A 113 -4.85 -2.73 3.00
C GLY A 113 -4.84 -1.29 2.50
N ILE A 114 -4.21 -0.38 3.25
CA ILE A 114 -4.20 1.05 2.91
C ILE A 114 -3.53 1.26 1.54
N ARG A 115 -4.21 1.99 0.65
CA ARG A 115 -3.64 2.43 -0.63
C ARG A 115 -2.66 3.58 -0.34
N GLY A 116 -1.37 3.34 -0.55
CA GLY A 116 -0.30 4.29 -0.25
C GLY A 116 0.49 4.75 -1.47
N VAL A 117 1.76 5.09 -1.22
CA VAL A 117 2.74 5.66 -2.15
C VAL A 117 2.94 4.83 -3.42
N GLY A 118 2.81 3.50 -3.33
CA GLY A 118 2.92 2.63 -4.51
C GLY A 118 1.88 2.95 -5.60
N SER A 119 0.70 3.45 -5.23
CA SER A 119 -0.32 3.87 -6.21
C SER A 119 0.14 5.10 -7.01
N LEU A 120 0.86 6.03 -6.36
CA LEU A 120 1.45 7.18 -7.03
C LEU A 120 2.56 6.75 -7.98
N TYR A 121 3.41 5.80 -7.59
CA TYR A 121 4.44 5.25 -8.47
C TYR A 121 3.82 4.75 -9.78
N TYR A 122 2.80 3.90 -9.71
CA TYR A 122 2.14 3.39 -10.92
C TYR A 122 1.42 4.47 -11.72
N LEU A 123 0.84 5.49 -11.07
CA LEU A 123 0.28 6.63 -11.76
C LEU A 123 1.35 7.39 -12.55
N THR A 124 2.47 7.75 -11.90
CA THR A 124 3.57 8.47 -12.54
C THR A 124 4.25 7.66 -13.63
N TYR A 125 4.39 6.34 -13.42
CA TYR A 125 4.92 5.41 -14.41
C TYR A 125 4.02 5.39 -15.66
N ALA A 126 2.71 5.21 -15.47
CA ALA A 126 1.75 5.22 -16.56
C ALA A 126 1.77 6.57 -17.31
N MET A 127 1.81 7.69 -16.59
CA MET A 127 1.93 9.02 -17.20
C MET A 127 3.20 9.18 -18.05
N GLY A 128 4.32 8.58 -17.62
CA GLY A 128 5.58 8.57 -18.36
C GLY A 128 5.54 7.76 -19.66
N GLU A 129 4.72 6.71 -19.71
CA GLU A 129 4.50 5.84 -20.89
C GLU A 129 3.55 6.46 -21.94
N GLY A 130 3.17 7.74 -21.79
CA GLY A 130 2.44 8.48 -22.84
C GLY A 130 0.91 8.31 -22.80
N LEU A 131 0.30 8.24 -21.62
CA LEU A 131 -1.16 8.30 -21.52
C LEU A 131 -1.71 9.57 -22.19
N ASN A 132 -2.82 9.41 -22.93
CA ASN A 132 -3.60 10.53 -23.46
C ASN A 132 -3.91 11.54 -22.35
N SER A 133 -3.71 12.84 -22.61
CA SER A 133 -3.78 13.91 -21.60
C SER A 133 -5.08 13.90 -20.78
N GLY A 134 -6.24 13.73 -21.43
CA GLY A 134 -7.53 13.65 -20.74
C GLY A 134 -7.71 12.39 -19.89
N LEU A 135 -7.14 11.26 -20.29
CA LEU A 135 -7.16 10.02 -19.49
C LEU A 135 -6.16 10.10 -18.33
N ALA A 136 -5.00 10.72 -18.55
CA ALA A 136 -3.98 10.92 -17.53
C ALA A 136 -4.53 11.76 -16.38
N GLU A 137 -5.17 12.89 -16.68
CA GLU A 137 -5.78 13.76 -15.66
C GLU A 137 -6.90 13.04 -14.89
N ARG A 138 -7.85 12.41 -15.60
CA ARG A 138 -8.94 11.67 -14.97
C ARG A 138 -8.40 10.56 -14.05
N THR A 139 -7.40 9.81 -14.52
CA THR A 139 -6.78 8.73 -13.75
C THR A 139 -6.07 9.28 -12.51
N ALA A 140 -5.36 10.40 -12.63
CA ALA A 140 -4.69 11.04 -11.50
C ALA A 140 -5.69 11.46 -10.41
N TRP A 141 -6.78 12.12 -10.78
CA TRP A 141 -7.82 12.53 -9.82
C TRP A 141 -8.49 11.34 -9.15
N ILE A 142 -8.80 10.28 -9.91
CA ILE A 142 -9.32 9.03 -9.33
C ILE A 142 -8.33 8.44 -8.32
N VAL A 143 -7.04 8.36 -8.65
CA VAL A 143 -6.01 7.85 -7.74
C VAL A 143 -5.90 8.72 -6.48
N TYR A 144 -5.93 10.05 -6.60
CA TYR A 144 -5.89 10.95 -5.45
C TYR A 144 -7.12 10.78 -4.54
N ILE A 145 -8.32 10.66 -5.13
CA ILE A 145 -9.55 10.39 -4.38
C ILE A 145 -9.47 9.03 -3.66
N VAL A 146 -8.98 7.99 -4.34
CA VAL A 146 -8.80 6.66 -3.75
C VAL A 146 -7.84 6.69 -2.57
N ILE A 147 -6.69 7.37 -2.71
CA ILE A 147 -5.71 7.49 -1.63
C ILE A 147 -6.30 8.27 -0.45
N ALA A 148 -6.90 9.44 -0.72
CA ALA A 148 -7.52 10.27 0.32
C ALA A 148 -8.62 9.52 1.08
N LEU A 149 -9.54 8.87 0.37
CA LEU A 149 -10.60 8.09 0.98
C LEU A 149 -10.04 6.90 1.75
N SER A 150 -9.03 6.21 1.21
CA SER A 150 -8.36 5.11 1.91
C SER A 150 -7.75 5.57 3.22
N ILE A 151 -7.00 6.68 3.23
CA ILE A 151 -6.38 7.22 4.45
C ILE A 151 -7.45 7.60 5.47
N CYS A 152 -8.51 8.31 5.06
CA CYS A 152 -9.59 8.72 5.96
C CYS A 152 -10.34 7.51 6.55
N VAL A 153 -10.76 6.55 5.71
CA VAL A 153 -11.52 5.38 6.14
C VAL A 153 -10.69 4.48 7.05
N HIS A 154 -9.44 4.18 6.68
CA HIS A 154 -8.59 3.30 7.49
C HIS A 154 -8.08 4.01 8.74
N GLY A 155 -7.77 5.30 8.66
CA GLY A 155 -7.39 6.10 9.83
C GLY A 155 -8.50 6.18 10.86
N ALA A 156 -9.74 6.44 10.44
CA ALA A 156 -10.90 6.47 11.34
C ALA A 156 -11.27 5.08 11.90
N THR A 157 -11.08 4.03 11.11
CA THR A 157 -11.46 2.66 11.52
C THR A 157 -10.35 1.89 12.25
N ALA A 158 -9.09 2.35 12.23
CA ALA A 158 -7.96 1.63 12.82
C ALA A 158 -8.14 1.38 14.32
N SER A 159 -8.31 2.44 15.11
CA SER A 159 -8.47 2.36 16.57
C SER A 159 -9.67 1.51 17.01
N PRO A 160 -10.91 1.73 16.51
CA PRO A 160 -12.04 0.92 16.95
C PRO A 160 -11.91 -0.55 16.55
N LEU A 161 -11.37 -0.84 15.36
CA LEU A 161 -11.24 -2.21 14.86
C LEU A 161 -10.17 -3.00 15.63
N MET A 162 -9.06 -2.34 16.02
CA MET A 162 -8.03 -2.95 16.85
C MET A 162 -8.55 -3.27 18.25
N ASN A 163 -9.29 -2.34 18.87
CA ASN A 163 -9.93 -2.58 20.17
C ASN A 163 -10.91 -3.76 20.13
N TRP A 164 -11.71 -3.87 19.05
CA TRP A 164 -12.60 -5.01 18.83
C TRP A 164 -11.83 -6.32 18.69
N TYR A 165 -10.74 -6.33 17.90
CA TYR A 165 -9.91 -7.51 17.69
C TYR A 165 -9.26 -8.00 18.98
N GLU A 166 -8.71 -7.11 19.80
CA GLU A 166 -8.15 -7.44 21.11
C GLU A 166 -9.19 -8.06 22.05
N GLY A 167 -10.42 -7.54 22.04
CA GLY A 167 -11.54 -8.08 22.81
C GLY A 167 -11.90 -9.51 22.39
N CYS A 168 -11.98 -9.76 21.08
CA CYS A 168 -12.20 -11.11 20.53
C CYS A 168 -11.05 -12.07 20.87
N PHE A 169 -9.80 -11.60 20.79
CA PHE A 169 -8.62 -12.40 21.10
C PHE A 169 -8.59 -12.81 22.58
N LYS A 170 -8.84 -11.87 23.50
CA LYS A 170 -8.91 -12.13 24.96
C LYS A 170 -10.00 -13.15 25.32
N ARG A 171 -11.15 -13.14 24.63
CA ARG A 171 -12.22 -14.13 24.84
C ARG A 171 -11.79 -15.54 24.42
N ARG A 172 -11.00 -15.66 23.36
CA ARG A 172 -10.51 -16.95 22.86
C ARG A 172 -9.45 -17.58 23.75
N LEU A 173 -8.62 -16.78 24.44
CA LEU A 173 -7.64 -17.28 25.41
C LEU A 173 -8.27 -17.78 26.73
N LYS A 174 -9.52 -17.41 27.01
CA LYS A 174 -10.27 -17.84 28.20
C LYS A 174 -11.12 -19.09 27.98
N SER A 175 -11.22 -19.59 26.75
CA SER A 175 -11.97 -20.80 26.37
C SER A 175 -11.00 -21.94 26.09
#